data_AF-A0A1C5MU48-F1
#
_entry.id   AF-A0A1C5MU48-F1
#
_cell.length_a   1.000
_cell.length_b   1.000
_cell.length_c   1.000
_cell.angle_alpha   90.00
_cell.angle_beta   90.00
_cell.angle_gamma   90.00
#
_symmetry.space_group_name_H-M   'P 1'
#
loop_
_entity.id
_entity.type
_entity.pdbx_description
1 polymer ?
#
loop_
_entity_poly.entity_id
_entity_poly.type
_entity_poly.pdbx_seq_one_letter_code
_entity_poly.pdbx_strand_id
1 'polypeptide(L)'
;MFRGFNVPKIYKRVYIRKNGDIKSTREIERIGAHVRGYNARSIGICYEGGLDCHGRPTDTRTEWQIHSMRVLVLALLRDYPGCRICGHRDLSPDLNGNGEIEPEEWIKACPCFEVKESDFFSGQE
;
A
#
# COMPACT_ATOMS: atom_id res chain seq x y z
N MET A 1 2.35 28.02 -10.85
CA MET A 1 1.17 27.47 -11.55
C MET A 1 0.97 26.03 -11.10
N PHE A 2 0.21 25.80 -10.03
CA PHE A 2 -0.08 24.44 -9.55
C PHE A 2 -1.21 23.85 -10.40
N ARG A 3 -0.88 22.95 -11.31
CA ARG A 3 -1.90 22.14 -12.00
C ARG A 3 -2.43 21.13 -10.99
N GLY A 4 -3.60 21.43 -10.44
CA GLY A 4 -4.40 20.47 -9.68
C GLY A 4 -4.84 19.35 -10.62
N PHE A 5 -4.24 18.18 -10.48
CA PHE A 5 -4.69 17.00 -11.19
C PHE A 5 -5.91 16.43 -10.46
N ASN A 6 -7.07 16.57 -11.09
CA ASN A 6 -8.29 15.81 -10.78
C ASN A 6 -7.97 14.33 -10.97
N VAL A 7 -7.57 13.64 -9.90
CA VAL A 7 -7.45 12.18 -9.88
C VAL A 7 -8.87 11.59 -9.90
N PRO A 8 -9.22 10.71 -10.87
CA PRO A 8 -10.51 10.04 -10.90
C PRO A 8 -10.79 9.27 -9.61
N LYS A 9 -12.07 9.10 -9.28
CA LYS A 9 -12.54 8.50 -8.01
C LYS A 9 -12.20 6.99 -7.97
N ILE A 10 -10.99 6.63 -7.53
CA ILE A 10 -10.53 5.23 -7.38
C ILE A 10 -10.37 4.87 -5.88
N TYR A 11 -10.72 3.62 -5.54
CA TYR A 11 -10.93 3.08 -4.20
C TYR A 11 -9.95 3.56 -3.11
N LYS A 12 -10.47 4.12 -2.00
CA LYS A 12 -9.62 4.63 -0.90
C LYS A 12 -8.96 3.52 -0.06
N ARG A 13 -9.67 2.41 0.21
CA ARG A 13 -9.08 1.16 0.67
C ARG A 13 -9.58 -0.06 -0.10
N VAL A 14 -8.63 -0.88 -0.54
CA VAL A 14 -8.84 -2.20 -1.12
C VAL A 14 -8.33 -3.25 -0.15
N TYR A 15 -9.02 -4.38 -0.03
CA TYR A 15 -8.70 -5.46 0.90
C TYR A 15 -8.61 -6.80 0.17
N ILE A 16 -7.49 -7.52 0.32
CA ILE A 16 -7.24 -8.80 -0.36
C ILE A 16 -7.33 -9.95 0.63
N ARG A 17 -8.30 -10.84 0.44
CA ARG A 17 -8.49 -12.02 1.29
C ARG A 17 -7.45 -13.10 1.02
N LYS A 18 -7.32 -14.10 1.91
CA LYS A 18 -6.38 -15.23 1.78
C LYS A 18 -6.54 -16.01 0.47
N ASN A 19 -7.76 -16.07 -0.07
CA ASN A 19 -8.06 -16.70 -1.36
C ASN A 19 -7.76 -15.81 -2.59
N GLY A 20 -7.22 -14.60 -2.39
CA GLY A 20 -6.94 -13.65 -3.47
C GLY A 20 -8.11 -12.74 -3.84
N ASP A 21 -9.31 -12.92 -3.25
CA ASP A 21 -10.44 -12.05 -3.53
C ASP A 21 -10.14 -10.60 -3.14
N ILE A 22 -10.34 -9.69 -4.09
CA ILE A 22 -10.25 -8.25 -3.87
C ILE A 22 -11.62 -7.73 -3.43
N LYS A 23 -11.70 -7.13 -2.25
CA LYS A 23 -12.89 -6.46 -1.69
C LYS A 23 -12.66 -4.96 -1.63
N SER A 24 -13.55 -4.21 -2.26
CA SER A 24 -13.58 -2.75 -2.15
C SER A 24 -14.31 -2.36 -0.87
N THR A 25 -13.65 -1.62 0.04
CA THR A 25 -14.15 -1.50 1.43
C THR A 25 -14.87 -0.19 1.77
N ARG A 26 -14.95 0.81 0.87
CA ARG A 26 -15.79 2.02 1.05
C ARG A 26 -16.21 2.66 -0.29
N GLU A 27 -17.42 3.22 -0.30
CA GLU A 27 -17.89 4.16 -1.33
C GLU A 27 -17.19 5.52 -1.25
N ILE A 28 -17.28 6.23 -2.37
CA ILE A 28 -16.35 7.20 -2.93
C ILE A 28 -16.16 8.52 -2.13
N GLU A 29 -17.02 8.87 -1.18
CA GLU A 29 -17.17 10.27 -0.76
C GLU A 29 -16.56 10.67 0.61
N ARG A 30 -16.01 9.75 1.40
CA ARG A 30 -15.41 10.10 2.70
C ARG A 30 -13.90 10.00 2.73
N ILE A 31 -13.22 11.02 3.28
CA ILE A 31 -11.77 11.03 3.52
C ILE A 31 -11.37 9.74 4.24
N GLY A 32 -10.39 9.00 3.72
CA GLY A 32 -9.85 7.82 4.39
C GLY A 32 -9.15 8.19 5.70
N ALA A 33 -8.94 7.23 6.60
CA ALA A 33 -8.16 7.41 7.84
C ALA A 33 -7.03 6.37 7.88
N HIS A 34 -6.17 6.38 6.87
CA HIS A 34 -5.09 5.41 6.68
C HIS A 34 -3.75 5.95 7.12
N VAL A 35 -3.42 7.13 6.59
CA VAL A 35 -2.15 7.81 6.82
C VAL A 35 -2.49 9.28 7.01
N ARG A 36 -2.26 9.78 8.22
CA ARG A 36 -2.49 11.19 8.57
C ARG A 36 -1.71 12.06 7.57
N GLY A 37 -2.38 12.98 6.89
CA GLY A 37 -1.77 13.87 5.87
C GLY A 37 -1.82 13.37 4.42
N TYR A 38 -1.95 12.07 4.17
CA TYR A 38 -1.93 11.49 2.80
C TYR A 38 -3.27 10.92 2.34
N ASN A 39 -4.26 10.86 3.23
CA ASN A 39 -5.59 10.27 3.00
C ASN A 39 -6.37 10.80 1.78
N ALA A 40 -6.02 11.98 1.28
CA ALA A 40 -6.64 12.58 0.10
C ALA A 40 -5.95 12.22 -1.23
N ARG A 41 -4.76 11.61 -1.18
CA ARG A 41 -3.84 11.45 -2.32
C ARG A 41 -3.23 10.06 -2.45
N SER A 42 -3.69 9.08 -1.69
CA SER A 42 -3.17 7.72 -1.72
C SER A 42 -4.28 6.67 -1.75
N ILE A 43 -3.95 5.50 -2.30
CA ILE A 43 -4.79 4.32 -2.32
C ILE A 43 -4.19 3.32 -1.33
N GLY A 44 -4.97 2.92 -0.31
CA GLY A 44 -4.54 1.91 0.65
C GLY A 44 -4.87 0.51 0.17
N ILE A 45 -3.86 -0.37 0.07
CA ILE A 45 -4.06 -1.80 -0.18
C ILE A 45 -3.78 -2.57 1.12
N CYS A 46 -4.75 -3.34 1.58
CA CYS A 46 -4.65 -4.17 2.77
C CYS A 46 -4.81 -5.65 2.38
N TYR A 47 -4.29 -6.56 3.19
CA TYR A 47 -4.43 -8.00 2.99
C TYR A 47 -4.70 -8.73 4.31
N GLU A 48 -5.33 -9.90 4.24
CA GLU A 48 -5.53 -10.78 5.40
C GLU A 48 -4.19 -11.37 5.89
N GLY A 49 -3.85 -11.11 7.15
CA GLY A 49 -2.64 -11.62 7.81
C GLY A 49 -1.71 -10.50 8.27
N GLY A 50 -0.42 -10.83 8.32
CA GLY A 50 0.66 -9.93 8.72
C GLY A 50 1.22 -10.23 10.11
N LEU A 51 0.67 -11.21 10.83
CA LEU A 51 1.12 -11.63 12.17
C LEU A 51 1.27 -13.15 12.22
N ASP A 52 2.24 -13.65 12.98
CA ASP A 52 2.38 -15.06 13.32
C ASP A 52 1.45 -15.49 14.49
N CYS A 53 1.52 -16.75 14.91
CA CYS A 53 0.71 -17.29 16.02
C CYS A 53 1.00 -16.66 17.39
N HIS A 54 2.11 -15.92 17.51
CA HIS A 54 2.51 -15.17 18.70
C HIS A 54 2.19 -13.67 18.58
N GLY A 55 1.52 -13.24 17.50
CA GLY A 55 1.20 -11.84 17.25
C GLY A 55 2.37 -11.00 16.77
N ARG A 56 3.47 -11.60 16.30
CA ARG A 56 4.65 -10.89 15.79
C ARG A 56 4.48 -10.59 14.31
N PRO A 57 4.89 -9.39 13.82
CA PRO A 57 4.87 -9.06 12.40
C PRO A 57 5.58 -10.10 11.54
N THR A 58 4.91 -10.64 10.53
CA THR A 58 5.46 -11.64 9.61
C THR A 58 4.72 -11.59 8.28
N ASP A 59 5.45 -11.70 7.16
CA ASP A 59 4.81 -11.88 5.85
C ASP A 59 4.12 -13.24 5.81
N THR A 60 2.79 -13.20 5.76
CA THR A 60 1.93 -14.39 5.73
C THR A 60 1.04 -14.38 4.48
N ARG A 61 1.42 -13.60 3.46
CA ARG A 61 0.68 -13.54 2.21
C ARG A 61 0.69 -14.91 1.53
N THR A 62 -0.47 -15.29 1.00
CA THR A 62 -0.58 -16.45 0.13
C THR A 62 -0.13 -16.10 -1.29
N GLU A 63 0.18 -17.10 -2.11
CA GLU A 63 0.46 -16.92 -3.53
C GLU A 63 -0.67 -16.16 -4.27
N TRP A 64 -1.92 -16.46 -3.93
CA TRP A 64 -3.11 -15.79 -4.46
C TRP A 64 -3.17 -14.32 -4.06
N GLN A 65 -2.81 -14.00 -2.81
CA GLN A 65 -2.71 -12.61 -2.36
C GLN A 65 -1.61 -11.85 -3.10
N ILE A 66 -0.44 -12.47 -3.28
CA ILE A 66 0.68 -11.86 -4.02
C ILE A 66 0.26 -11.60 -5.47
N HIS A 67 -0.37 -12.57 -6.12
CA HIS A 67 -0.86 -12.43 -7.49
C HIS A 67 -1.89 -11.30 -7.62
N SER A 68 -2.96 -11.32 -6.81
CA SER A 68 -4.00 -10.28 -6.84
C SER A 68 -3.44 -8.89 -6.52
N MET A 69 -2.48 -8.80 -5.60
CA MET A 69 -1.81 -7.53 -5.26
C MET A 69 -1.01 -7.00 -6.44
N ARG A 70 -0.27 -7.87 -7.15
CA ARG A 70 0.47 -7.50 -8.35
C ARG A 70 -0.43 -6.97 -9.45
N VAL A 71 -1.48 -7.71 -9.78
CA VAL A 71 -2.45 -7.30 -10.82
C VAL A 71 -3.10 -5.96 -10.46
N LEU A 72 -3.51 -5.79 -9.20
CA LEU A 72 -4.11 -4.54 -8.73
C LEU A 72 -3.13 -3.36 -8.83
N VAL A 73 -1.89 -3.53 -8.37
CA VAL A 73 -0.88 -2.47 -8.42
C VAL A 73 -0.56 -2.07 -9.87
N LEU A 74 -0.40 -3.03 -10.78
CA LEU A 74 -0.18 -2.75 -12.20
C LEU A 74 -1.36 -2.02 -12.86
N ALA A 75 -2.59 -2.41 -12.53
CA ALA A 75 -3.79 -1.72 -13.01
C ALA A 75 -3.83 -0.26 -12.51
N LEU A 76 -3.52 -0.04 -11.22
CA LEU A 76 -3.47 1.30 -10.64
C LEU A 76 -2.35 2.15 -11.26
N LEU A 77 -1.17 1.58 -11.52
CA LEU A 77 -0.08 2.30 -12.18
C LEU A 77 -0.42 2.70 -13.63
N ARG A 78 -1.23 1.89 -14.32
CA ARG A 78 -1.73 2.24 -15.66
C ARG A 78 -2.68 3.44 -15.62
N ASP A 79 -3.57 3.47 -14.64
CA ASP A 79 -4.51 4.59 -14.45
C ASP A 79 -3.83 5.84 -13.87
N TYR A 80 -2.78 5.63 -13.08
CA TYR A 80 -2.01 6.66 -12.37
C TYR A 80 -0.50 6.52 -12.62
N PRO A 81 -0.03 6.88 -13.83
CA PRO A 81 1.38 6.79 -14.15
C PRO A 81 2.21 7.72 -13.24
N GLY A 82 3.35 7.22 -12.76
CA GLY A 82 4.28 7.96 -11.89
C GLY A 82 3.91 7.97 -10.40
N CYS A 83 2.91 7.19 -9.98
CA CYS A 83 2.63 6.99 -8.56
C CYS A 83 3.73 6.19 -7.87
N ARG A 84 4.18 6.66 -6.70
CA ARG A 84 5.10 5.93 -5.83
C ARG A 84 4.39 4.76 -5.13
N ILE A 85 4.99 3.59 -5.18
CA ILE A 85 4.57 2.42 -4.39
C ILE A 85 5.44 2.38 -3.13
N CYS A 86 4.82 2.23 -1.96
CA CYS A 86 5.54 2.15 -0.69
C CYS A 86 4.75 1.35 0.35
N GLY A 87 5.46 0.83 1.35
CA GLY A 87 4.87 0.26 2.54
C GLY A 87 4.31 1.35 3.46
N HIS A 88 3.34 0.99 4.31
CA HIS A 88 2.79 1.93 5.28
C HIS A 88 3.88 2.43 6.24
N ARG A 89 4.81 1.56 6.66
CA ARG A 89 5.92 1.92 7.54
C ARG A 89 6.83 3.00 6.95
N ASP A 90 6.99 3.01 5.63
CA ASP A 90 7.84 3.97 4.90
C ASP A 90 7.23 5.38 4.87
N LEU A 91 6.02 5.54 5.43
CA LEU A 91 5.33 6.82 5.64
C LEU A 91 5.37 7.27 7.11
N SER A 92 6.20 6.63 7.94
CA SER A 92 6.47 7.12 9.30
C SER A 92 7.19 8.48 9.22
N PRO A 93 7.09 9.33 10.26
CA PRO A 93 7.84 10.57 10.33
C PRO A 93 9.34 10.29 10.38
N ASP A 94 10.10 11.01 9.58
CA ASP A 94 11.55 11.13 9.71
C ASP A 94 11.85 11.97 10.96
N LEU A 95 12.42 11.35 11.99
CA LEU A 95 12.68 11.96 13.29
C LEU A 95 14.07 12.60 13.35
N ASN A 96 15.03 12.08 12.58
CA ASN A 96 16.41 12.55 12.58
C ASN A 96 16.73 13.52 11.41
N GLY A 97 15.82 13.64 10.44
CA GLY A 97 15.89 14.57 9.31
C GLY A 97 16.83 14.13 8.19
N ASN A 98 17.22 12.86 8.12
CA ASN A 98 18.17 12.35 7.12
C ASN A 98 17.51 11.98 5.78
N GLY A 99 16.18 11.97 5.70
CA GLY A 99 15.41 11.65 4.50
C GLY A 99 15.16 10.15 4.28
N GLU A 100 15.61 9.29 5.19
CA GLU A 100 15.38 7.84 5.21
C GLU A 100 14.52 7.49 6.43
N ILE A 101 13.67 6.45 6.32
CA ILE A 101 12.81 6.01 7.42
C ILE A 101 13.37 4.71 7.98
N GLU A 102 14.12 4.81 9.06
CA GLU A 102 14.85 3.70 9.67
C GLU A 102 13.96 2.87 10.62
N PRO A 103 14.30 1.60 10.91
CA PRO A 103 13.53 0.72 11.79
C PRO A 103 13.16 1.33 13.15
N GLU A 104 14.04 2.14 13.70
CA GLU A 104 13.90 2.84 14.97
C GLU A 104 12.81 3.93 14.92
N GLU A 105 12.47 4.42 13.71
CA GLU A 105 11.48 5.46 13.45
C GLU A 105 10.12 4.87 13.04
N TRP A 106 10.03 3.55 12.87
CA TRP A 106 8.80 2.89 12.44
C TRP A 106 7.72 2.94 13.52
N ILE A 107 6.64 3.67 13.22
CA ILE A 107 5.44 3.66 14.06
C ILE A 107 4.69 2.32 13.95
N LYS A 108 4.85 1.61 12.81
CA LYS A 108 4.16 0.36 12.50
C LYS A 108 5.04 -0.53 11.63
N ALA A 109 4.96 -1.85 11.82
CA ALA A 109 5.64 -2.83 10.97
C ALA A 109 4.92 -3.09 9.61
N CYS A 110 3.70 -2.59 9.44
CA CYS A 110 2.89 -2.79 8.23
C CYS A 110 3.62 -2.30 6.97
N PRO A 111 3.71 -3.08 5.88
CA PRO A 111 2.87 -4.24 5.57
C PRO A 111 3.45 -5.60 6.01
N CYS A 112 4.41 -5.61 6.94
CA CYS A 112 5.07 -6.82 7.46
C CYS A 112 5.93 -7.57 6.43
N PHE A 113 6.21 -6.93 5.29
CA PHE A 113 7.14 -7.35 4.25
C PHE A 113 7.78 -6.11 3.61
N GLU A 114 8.88 -6.27 2.89
CA GLU A 114 9.54 -5.16 2.17
C GLU A 114 8.89 -4.92 0.81
N VAL A 115 8.44 -3.69 0.56
CA VAL A 115 7.80 -3.32 -0.71
C VAL A 115 8.89 -2.84 -1.67
N LYS A 116 9.20 -3.63 -2.69
CA LYS A 116 10.14 -3.22 -3.76
C LYS A 116 9.38 -3.04 -5.06
N GLU A 117 9.74 -2.02 -5.83
CA GLU A 117 9.13 -1.83 -7.16
C GLU A 117 9.38 -3.06 -8.06
N SER A 118 10.54 -3.69 -7.95
CA SER A 118 10.88 -4.94 -8.65
C SER A 118 9.88 -6.07 -8.44
N ASP A 119 9.17 -6.07 -7.31
CA ASP A 119 8.17 -7.11 -7.00
C ASP A 119 6.96 -7.06 -7.94
N PHE A 120 6.77 -5.92 -8.62
CA PHE A 120 5.63 -5.66 -9.51
C PHE A 120 6.03 -5.64 -10.99
N PHE A 121 7.30 -5.36 -11.31
CA PHE A 121 7.79 -5.26 -12.68
C PHE A 121 8.62 -6.45 -13.16
N SER A 122 8.94 -7.42 -12.29
CA SER A 122 9.66 -8.64 -12.68
C SER A 122 8.78 -9.52 -13.58
N GLY A 123 9.08 -9.54 -14.88
CA GLY A 123 8.34 -10.33 -15.89
C GLY A 123 7.82 -9.53 -17.09
N GLN A 124 8.22 -8.27 -17.26
CA GLN A 124 8.02 -7.50 -18.50
C GLN A 124 9.28 -7.55 -19.37
N GLU A 125 9.57 -8.71 -19.96
CA GLU A 125 10.46 -8.86 -21.12
C GLU A 125 9.72 -9.59 -22.25
#